data_AF-Q8GJL1-F1
#
_entry.id   AF-Q8GJL1-F1
#
_cell.length_a   1.000
_cell.length_b   1.000
_cell.length_c   1.000
_cell.angle_alpha   90.00
_cell.angle_beta   90.00
_cell.angle_gamma   90.00
#
_symmetry.space_group_name_H-M   'P 1'
#
loop_
_entity.id
_entity.type
_entity.pdbx_description
1 polymer ?
#
loop_
_entity_poly.entity_id
_entity_poly.type
_entity_poly.pdbx_seq_one_letter_code
_entity_poly.pdbx_strand_id
1 'polypeptide(L)'
;MSESTGQALTQTVTLGIGALFLVMLVQLIGGIFIPALRGGLELLIAGAGTVLFIGAAFVDFYTLPRTYRDDQYLAAALSMYLTYINLFIFILRFLIAISGNSRD
;
A
#
# COMPACT_ATOMS: atom_id res chain seq x y z
N MET A 1 -15.39 6.64 20.26
CA MET A 1 -15.03 5.76 19.14
C MET A 1 -13.98 4.80 19.68
N SER A 2 -14.30 3.50 19.74
CA SER A 2 -13.58 2.51 20.55
C SER A 2 -12.12 2.35 20.12
N GLU A 3 -11.18 2.42 21.06
CA GLU A 3 -9.76 2.09 20.85
C GLU A 3 -9.58 0.71 20.19
N SER A 4 -10.51 -0.22 20.44
CA SER A 4 -10.56 -1.54 19.79
C SER A 4 -10.72 -1.47 18.27
N THR A 5 -11.46 -0.48 17.76
CA THR A 5 -11.66 -0.28 16.32
C THR A 5 -10.39 0.24 15.66
N GLY A 6 -9.66 1.13 16.34
CA GLY A 6 -8.37 1.63 15.87
C GLY A 6 -7.31 0.53 15.81
N GLN A 7 -7.23 -0.29 16.86
CA GLN A 7 -6.29 -1.41 16.92
C GLN A 7 -6.59 -2.48 15.85
N ALA A 8 -7.85 -2.84 15.67
CA ALA A 8 -8.27 -3.79 14.63
C ALA A 8 -7.98 -3.28 13.22
N LEU A 9 -8.16 -1.97 12.98
CA LEU A 9 -7.83 -1.34 11.70
C LEU A 9 -6.32 -1.40 11.43
N THR A 10 -5.48 -1.03 12.40
CA THR A 10 -4.02 -1.10 12.27
C THR A 10 -3.56 -2.52 11.95
N GLN A 11 -4.06 -3.53 12.68
CA GLN A 11 -3.69 -4.92 12.45
C GLN A 11 -4.08 -5.40 11.03
N THR A 12 -5.29 -5.06 10.59
CA THR A 12 -5.77 -5.42 9.25
C THR A 12 -4.92 -4.79 8.16
N VAL A 13 -4.58 -3.51 8.31
CA VAL A 13 -3.71 -2.79 7.36
C VAL A 13 -2.32 -3.41 7.33
N THR A 14 -1.70 -3.69 8.49
CA THR A 14 -0.36 -4.29 8.54
C THR A 14 -0.32 -5.67 7.87
N LEU A 15 -1.31 -6.53 8.13
CA LEU A 15 -1.44 -7.83 7.46
C LEU A 15 -1.65 -7.65 5.95
N GLY A 16 -2.45 -6.67 5.57
CA GLY A 16 -2.70 -6.30 4.19
C GLY A 16 -1.43 -5.88 3.45
N ILE A 17 -0.61 -5.00 4.04
CA ILE A 17 0.68 -4.57 3.47
C ILE A 17 1.60 -5.78 3.30
N GLY A 18 1.67 -6.67 4.30
CA GLY A 18 2.47 -7.90 4.23
C GLY A 18 2.02 -8.83 3.09
N ALA A 19 0.71 -9.02 2.92
CA ALA A 19 0.16 -9.82 1.83
C ALA A 19 0.45 -9.19 0.46
N LEU A 20 0.31 -7.87 0.33
CA LEU A 20 0.66 -7.14 -0.90
C LEU A 20 2.12 -7.33 -1.27
N PHE A 21 3.03 -7.23 -0.29
CA PHE A 21 4.45 -7.43 -0.52
C PHE A 21 4.75 -8.84 -1.06
N LEU A 22 4.13 -9.86 -0.45
CA LEU A 22 4.26 -11.25 -0.93
C LEU A 22 3.75 -11.40 -2.36
N VAL A 23 2.58 -10.85 -2.68
CA VAL A 23 1.98 -10.92 -4.02
C VAL A 23 2.84 -10.20 -5.05
N MET A 24 3.44 -9.06 -4.71
CA MET A 24 4.39 -8.37 -5.59
C MET A 24 5.65 -9.20 -5.86
N LEU A 25 6.18 -9.91 -4.87
CA LEU A 25 7.31 -10.82 -5.07
C LEU A 25 6.95 -11.98 -5.99
N VAL A 26 5.76 -12.56 -5.82
CA VAL A 26 5.26 -13.62 -6.71
C VAL A 26 5.07 -13.09 -8.12
N GLN A 27 4.51 -11.88 -8.29
CA GLN A 27 4.39 -11.24 -9.61
C GLN A 27 5.75 -10.97 -10.24
N LEU A 28 6.73 -10.50 -9.46
CA LEU A 28 8.07 -10.19 -9.96
C LEU A 28 8.77 -11.45 -10.47
N ILE A 29 8.80 -12.51 -9.66
CA ILE A 29 9.42 -13.78 -10.03
C ILE A 29 8.62 -14.45 -11.14
N GLY A 30 7.30 -14.57 -10.97
CA GLY A 30 6.40 -15.18 -11.93
C GLY A 30 6.37 -14.45 -13.28
N GLY A 31 6.51 -13.13 -13.30
CA GLY A 31 6.55 -12.32 -14.52
C GLY A 31 7.82 -12.52 -15.37
N ILE A 32 8.89 -13.06 -14.78
CA ILE A 32 10.10 -13.46 -15.52
C ILE A 32 9.85 -14.76 -16.29
N PHE A 33 9.12 -15.69 -15.70
CA PHE A 33 8.91 -17.03 -16.27
C PHE A 33 7.60 -17.17 -17.06
N ILE A 34 6.57 -16.39 -16.73
CA ILE A 34 5.21 -16.50 -17.26
C ILE A 34 4.73 -15.13 -17.76
N PRO A 35 4.91 -14.83 -19.06
CA PRO A 35 4.49 -13.55 -19.64
C PRO A 35 2.99 -13.24 -19.49
N ALA A 36 2.15 -14.27 -19.44
CA ALA A 36 0.70 -14.14 -19.25
C ALA A 36 0.29 -13.54 -17.89
N LEU A 37 1.18 -13.57 -16.88
CA LEU A 37 0.91 -12.97 -15.56
C LEU A 37 1.07 -11.44 -15.54
N ARG A 38 1.53 -10.80 -16.63
CA ARG A 38 1.89 -9.37 -16.61
C ARG A 38 0.71 -8.41 -16.80
N GLY A 39 -0.36 -8.81 -17.49
CA GLY A 39 -1.49 -7.93 -17.80
C GLY A 39 -2.49 -7.76 -16.66
N GLY A 40 -3.50 -8.65 -16.59
CA GLY A 40 -4.62 -8.51 -15.65
C GLY A 40 -4.21 -8.54 -14.17
N LEU A 41 -3.14 -9.27 -13.82
CA LEU A 41 -2.63 -9.32 -12.46
C LEU A 41 -2.04 -7.97 -12.01
N GLU A 42 -1.41 -7.22 -12.92
CA GLU A 42 -0.84 -5.91 -12.59
C GLU A 42 -1.92 -4.90 -12.22
N LEU A 43 -3.03 -4.87 -12.97
CA LEU A 43 -4.17 -4.00 -12.66
C LEU A 43 -4.76 -4.32 -11.28
N LEU A 44 -4.94 -5.61 -10.98
CA LEU A 44 -5.47 -6.06 -9.69
C LEU A 44 -4.56 -5.67 -8.53
N ILE A 45 -3.25 -5.93 -8.66
CA ILE A 45 -2.26 -5.61 -7.63
C ILE A 45 -2.14 -4.10 -7.44
N ALA A 46 -2.13 -3.33 -8.53
CA ALA A 46 -2.04 -1.88 -8.47
C ALA A 46 -3.28 -1.27 -7.79
N GLY A 47 -4.49 -1.69 -8.19
CA GLY A 47 -5.73 -1.22 -7.59
C GLY A 47 -5.90 -1.62 -6.12
N ALA A 48 -5.62 -2.89 -5.79
CA ALA A 48 -5.64 -3.37 -4.41
C ALA A 48 -4.64 -2.63 -3.53
N GLY A 49 -3.42 -2.40 -4.05
CA GLY A 49 -2.40 -1.62 -3.37
C GLY A 49 -2.80 -0.17 -3.12
N THR A 50 -3.41 0.49 -4.10
CA THR A 50 -3.93 1.85 -3.91
C THR A 50 -4.94 1.92 -2.77
N VAL A 51 -5.95 1.04 -2.74
CA VAL A 51 -6.97 1.04 -1.68
C VAL A 51 -6.33 0.78 -0.31
N LEU A 52 -5.38 -0.15 -0.24
CA LEU A 52 -4.74 -0.54 1.00
C LEU A 52 -3.87 0.58 1.58
N PHE A 53 -3.05 1.23 0.75
CA PHE A 53 -2.22 2.36 1.17
C PHE A 53 -3.03 3.62 1.49
N ILE A 54 -4.22 3.81 0.89
CA ILE A 54 -5.18 4.83 1.34
C ILE A 54 -5.58 4.53 2.79
N GLY A 55 -5.99 3.29 3.09
CA GLY A 55 -6.34 2.87 4.45
C GLY A 55 -5.18 3.03 5.45
N ALA A 56 -3.96 2.71 5.02
CA ALA A 56 -2.75 2.90 5.82
C ALA A 56 -2.48 4.38 6.13
N ALA A 57 -2.63 5.27 5.15
CA ALA A 57 -2.49 6.70 5.37
C ALA A 57 -3.50 7.23 6.41
N PHE A 58 -4.74 6.73 6.39
CA PHE A 58 -5.73 7.08 7.43
C PHE A 58 -5.32 6.61 8.83
N VAL A 59 -4.75 5.40 8.94
CA VAL A 59 -4.22 4.90 10.23
C VAL A 59 -3.08 5.78 10.72
N ASP A 60 -2.13 6.12 9.85
CA ASP A 60 -0.99 6.98 10.20
C ASP A 60 -1.46 8.36 10.68
N PHE A 61 -2.48 8.95 10.05
CA PHE A 61 -3.08 10.20 10.53
C PHE A 61 -3.82 10.07 11.86
N TYR A 62 -4.46 8.93 12.12
CA TYR A 62 -5.25 8.72 13.34
C TYR A 62 -4.37 8.46 14.56
N THR A 63 -3.22 7.82 14.38
CA THR A 63 -2.26 7.51 15.45
C THR A 63 -1.33 8.67 15.78
N LEU A 64 -1.14 9.62 14.85
CA LEU A 64 -0.24 10.77 15.01
C LEU A 64 -0.50 11.69 16.20
N PRO A 65 -1.75 12.13 16.48
CA PRO A 65 -2.00 13.14 17.50
C PRO A 65 -1.84 12.63 18.94
N ARG A 66 -1.73 11.32 19.15
CA ARG A 66 -1.88 10.70 20.47
C ARG A 66 -0.61 10.03 21.01
N THR A 67 0.46 9.93 20.22
CA THR A 67 1.59 9.04 20.54
C THR A 67 2.98 9.70 20.50
N TYR A 68 3.17 10.82 19.81
CA TYR A 68 4.52 11.36 19.57
C TYR A 68 4.99 12.32 20.66
N ARG A 69 6.07 11.93 21.34
CA ARG A 69 6.91 12.80 22.18
C ARG A 69 8.13 13.24 21.36
N ASP A 70 8.76 14.33 21.79
CA ASP A 70 9.67 15.13 20.96
C ASP A 70 10.94 14.44 20.42
N ASP A 71 11.24 13.22 20.87
CA ASP A 71 12.41 12.42 20.52
C ASP A 71 12.21 11.51 19.28
N GLN A 72 10.96 11.27 18.86
CA GLN A 72 10.63 10.29 17.80
C GLN A 72 10.06 10.91 16.52
N TYR A 73 10.06 12.24 16.39
CA TYR A 73 9.50 12.93 15.23
C TYR A 73 10.13 12.51 13.89
N LEU A 74 11.44 12.26 13.86
CA LEU A 74 12.11 11.88 12.61
C LEU A 74 11.63 10.51 12.10
N ALA A 75 11.56 9.51 12.99
CA ALA A 75 11.09 8.17 12.65
C ALA A 75 9.60 8.18 12.26
N ALA A 76 8.79 8.96 12.97
CA ALA A 76 7.38 9.16 12.67
C ALA A 76 7.16 9.79 11.28
N ALA A 77 7.88 10.87 10.99
CA ALA A 77 7.82 11.56 9.71
C ALA A 77 8.30 10.66 8.57
N LEU A 78 9.34 9.86 8.80
CA LEU A 78 9.86 8.91 7.82
C LEU A 78 8.85 7.80 7.51
N SER A 79 8.18 7.26 8.53
CA SER A 79 7.13 6.24 8.35
C SER A 79 5.99 6.78 7.51
N MET A 80 5.47 7.97 7.84
CA MET A 80 4.45 8.62 7.02
C MET A 80 4.93 8.87 5.60
N TYR A 81 6.15 9.39 5.44
CA TYR A 81 6.72 9.66 4.13
C TYR A 81 6.77 8.38 3.27
N LEU A 82 7.19 7.25 3.84
CA LEU A 82 7.17 5.96 3.15
C LEU A 82 5.76 5.52 2.77
N THR A 83 4.78 5.64 3.67
CA THR A 83 3.37 5.35 3.36
C THR A 83 2.88 6.18 2.17
N TYR A 84 3.22 7.47 2.14
CA TYR A 84 2.85 8.39 1.06
C TYR A 84 3.53 8.09 -0.27
N ILE A 85 4.84 7.81 -0.25
CA ILE A 85 5.57 7.44 -1.46
C ILE A 85 5.05 6.11 -2.02
N ASN A 86 4.77 5.13 -1.17
CA ASN A 86 4.18 3.87 -1.60
C ASN A 86 2.80 4.10 -2.22
N LEU A 87 1.93 4.87 -1.58
CA LEU A 87 0.63 5.24 -2.13
C LEU A 87 0.76 5.89 -3.51
N PHE A 88 1.67 6.85 -3.66
CA PHE A 88 1.93 7.53 -4.92
C PHE A 88 2.36 6.55 -6.01
N ILE A 89 3.32 5.66 -5.73
CA ILE A 89 3.79 4.65 -6.67
C ILE A 89 2.64 3.72 -7.09
N PHE A 90 1.81 3.28 -6.15
CA PHE A 90 0.67 2.42 -6.47
C PHE A 90 -0.38 3.10 -7.33
N ILE A 91 -0.69 4.38 -7.06
CA ILE A 91 -1.57 5.19 -7.92
C ILE A 91 -0.99 5.29 -9.34
N LEU A 92 0.31 5.60 -9.48
CA LEU A 92 0.95 5.66 -10.79
C LEU A 92 0.86 4.32 -11.53
N ARG A 93 1.15 3.21 -10.84
CA ARG A 93 1.01 1.86 -11.41
C ARG A 93 -0.43 1.59 -11.86
N PHE A 94 -1.42 1.98 -11.08
CA PHE A 94 -2.82 1.78 -11.40
C PHE A 94 -3.23 2.59 -12.64
N LEU A 95 -2.81 3.85 -12.73
CA LEU A 95 -3.04 4.70 -13.89
C LEU A 95 -2.38 4.14 -15.15
N ILE A 96 -1.14 3.65 -15.05
CA ILE A 96 -0.42 3.00 -16.16
C ILE A 96 -1.14 1.72 -16.59
N ALA A 97 -1.60 0.89 -15.65
CA ALA A 97 -2.30 -0.35 -15.96
C ALA A 97 -3.61 -0.11 -16.72
N ILE A 98 -4.39 0.90 -16.32
CA ILE A 98 -5.64 1.26 -17.02
C ILE A 98 -5.35 1.91 -18.38
N SER A 99 -4.38 2.83 -18.44
CA SER A 99 -4.04 3.56 -19.67
C SER A 99 -3.35 2.67 -20.70
N GLY A 100 -2.54 1.72 -20.26
CA GLY A 100 -1.85 0.74 -21.10
C GLY A 100 -2.82 -0.25 -21.73
N ASN A 101 -3.83 -0.71 -20.98
CA ASN A 101 -4.89 -1.58 -21.49
C ASN A 101 -5.85 -0.90 -22.48
N SER A 102 -5.75 0.43 -22.66
CA SER A 102 -6.57 1.19 -23.62
C SER A 102 -5.90 1.31 -25.01
N ARG A 103 -4.71 0.73 -25.20
CA ARG A 103 -3.93 0.80 -26.46
C ARG A 103 -3.91 -0.51 -27.25
N ASP A 104 -4.61 -1.54 -26.78
CA ASP A 104 -4.91 -2.79 -27.49
C ASP A 104 -6.39 -2.79 -27.94
#